data_AF-A0A1H8LID9-F1
#
_entry.id   AF-A0A1H8LID9-F1
#
_cell.length_a   1.000
_cell.length_b   1.000
_cell.length_c   1.000
_cell.angle_alpha   90.00
_cell.angle_beta   90.00
_cell.angle_gamma   90.00
#
_symmetry.space_group_name_H-M   'P 1'
#
loop_
_entity.id
_entity.type
_entity.pdbx_description
1 polymer ?
#
loop_
_entity_poly.entity_id
_entity_poly.type
_entity_poly.pdbx_seq_one_letter_code
_entity_poly.pdbx_strand_id
1 'polypeptide(L)'
;MKNCSLRSAVLFEDEGYKLEEGESNKEAEERAIPIIKRLLREHAGSKIAIGTHGNIMSIIMHYYDEAYGFDFLLSTTKPDIYKLEFAGQKLVRVERLWEPGPGSK
;
A
#
# COMPACT_ATOMS: atom_id res chain seq x y z
N MET A 1 -15.75 -11.75 -14.96
CA MET A 1 -15.15 -11.65 -13.61
C MET A 1 -13.92 -12.55 -13.40
N LYS A 2 -13.87 -13.78 -13.92
CA LYS A 2 -12.69 -14.68 -13.73
C LYS A 2 -11.36 -14.15 -14.31
N ASN A 3 -11.40 -13.35 -15.37
CA ASN A 3 -10.19 -12.79 -16.01
C ASN A 3 -9.60 -11.56 -15.31
N CYS A 4 -10.35 -10.90 -14.41
CA CYS A 4 -9.89 -9.69 -13.72
C CYS A 4 -8.95 -10.05 -12.56
N SER A 5 -9.31 -11.06 -11.75
CA SER A 5 -8.48 -11.52 -10.63
C SER A 5 -7.14 -12.12 -11.06
N LEU A 6 -7.09 -12.87 -12.17
CA LEU A 6 -5.83 -13.41 -12.69
C LEU A 6 -4.87 -12.31 -13.16
N ARG A 7 -5.38 -11.24 -13.76
CA ARG A 7 -4.56 -10.11 -14.20
C ARG A 7 -4.02 -9.28 -13.04
N SER A 8 -4.81 -9.13 -11.97
CA SER A 8 -4.38 -8.41 -10.76
C SER A 8 -3.30 -9.17 -9.98
N ALA A 9 -3.36 -10.51 -9.94
CA ALA A 9 -2.31 -11.32 -9.33
C ALA A 9 -0.99 -11.18 -10.10
N VAL A 10 -1.02 -11.27 -11.43
CA VAL A 10 0.18 -11.11 -12.28
C VAL A 10 0.78 -9.70 -12.15
N LEU A 11 -0.05 -8.66 -12.01
CA LEU A 11 0.42 -7.28 -11.79
C LEU A 11 1.19 -7.11 -10.47
N PHE A 12 0.88 -7.94 -9.47
CA PHE A 12 1.57 -7.92 -8.18
C PHE A 12 2.78 -8.86 -8.11
N GLU A 13 2.78 -9.96 -8.86
CA GLU A 13 3.91 -10.90 -8.92
C GLU A 13 5.03 -10.40 -9.84
N ASP A 14 4.69 -9.68 -10.91
CA ASP A 14 5.64 -9.03 -11.82
C ASP A 14 5.48 -7.50 -11.71
N GLU A 15 6.40 -6.88 -10.98
CA GLU A 15 6.41 -5.43 -10.73
C GLU A 15 6.46 -4.59 -12.03
N GLY A 16 7.00 -5.15 -13.13
CA GLY A 16 7.10 -4.49 -14.43
C GLY A 16 5.93 -4.78 -15.37
N TYR A 17 5.04 -5.71 -15.00
CA TYR A 17 3.87 -6.02 -15.79
C TYR A 17 2.87 -4.87 -15.73
N LYS A 18 2.35 -4.50 -16.90
CA LYS A 18 1.22 -3.58 -17.02
C LYS A 18 0.26 -4.06 -18.08
N LEU A 19 -1.01 -3.74 -17.88
CA LEU A 19 -2.00 -3.86 -18.93
C LEU A 19 -1.73 -2.79 -20.01
N GLU A 20 -2.25 -3.02 -21.20
CA GLU A 20 -2.24 -2.02 -22.27
C GLU A 20 -2.89 -0.73 -21.73
N GLU A 21 -2.15 0.38 -21.80
CA GLU A 21 -2.48 1.70 -21.22
C GLU A 21 -2.55 1.77 -19.67
N GLY A 22 -2.17 0.72 -18.96
CA GLY A 22 -2.13 0.67 -17.50
C GLY A 22 -0.82 1.18 -16.87
N GLU A 23 -0.85 1.41 -15.55
CA GLU A 23 0.33 1.63 -14.71
C GLU A 23 0.74 0.30 -14.07
N SER A 24 2.03 0.00 -14.08
CA SER A 24 2.62 -1.13 -13.33
C SER A 24 2.78 -0.79 -11.85
N ASN A 25 2.92 -1.81 -11.00
CA ASN A 25 3.18 -1.58 -9.57
C ASN A 25 4.51 -0.83 -9.36
N LYS A 26 5.52 -1.08 -10.20
CA LYS A 26 6.79 -0.35 -10.16
C LYS A 26 6.64 1.14 -10.51
N GLU A 27 5.92 1.47 -11.58
CA GLU A 27 5.66 2.88 -11.95
C GLU A 27 4.89 3.61 -10.83
N ALA A 28 3.93 2.94 -10.20
CA ALA A 28 3.18 3.47 -9.06
C ALA A 28 4.08 3.67 -7.82
N GLU A 29 4.98 2.73 -7.54
CA GLU A 29 5.96 2.82 -6.46
C GLU A 29 6.93 3.99 -6.68
N GLU A 30 7.52 4.09 -7.87
CA GLU A 30 8.44 5.16 -8.27
C GLU A 30 7.81 6.55 -8.13
N ARG A 31 6.48 6.64 -8.30
CA ARG A 31 5.71 7.86 -8.07
C ARG A 31 5.42 8.11 -6.58
N ALA A 32 5.09 7.08 -5.81
CA ALA A 32 4.61 7.22 -4.43
C ALA A 32 5.75 7.37 -3.40
N ILE A 33 6.81 6.55 -3.50
CA ILE A 33 7.87 6.49 -2.48
C ILE A 33 8.63 7.81 -2.30
N PRO A 34 8.98 8.58 -3.35
CA PRO A 34 9.62 9.88 -3.17
C PRO A 34 8.76 10.86 -2.36
N ILE A 35 7.43 10.81 -2.55
CA ILE A 35 6.48 11.65 -1.82
C ILE A 35 6.44 11.23 -0.34
N ILE A 36 6.34 9.94 -0.05
CA ILE A 36 6.35 9.43 1.33
C ILE A 36 7.66 9.79 2.04
N LYS A 37 8.82 9.57 1.40
CA LYS A 37 10.13 9.94 1.95
C LYS A 37 10.24 11.45 2.22
N ARG A 38 9.67 12.28 1.34
CA ARG A 38 9.63 13.73 1.55
C ARG A 38 8.76 14.09 2.75
N LEU A 39 7.55 13.53 2.86
CA LEU A 39 6.64 13.77 3.99
C LEU A 39 7.26 13.34 5.32
N LEU A 40 7.96 12.21 5.37
CA LEU A 40 8.67 11.74 6.57
C LEU A 40 9.78 12.72 7.01
N ARG A 41 10.44 13.41 6.07
CA ARG A 41 11.44 14.44 6.39
C ARG A 41 10.80 15.76 6.82
N GLU A 42 9.81 16.24 6.07
CA GLU A 42 9.14 17.53 6.32
C GLU A 42 8.34 17.53 7.64
N HIS A 43 7.81 16.37 8.03
CA HIS A 43 6.99 16.21 9.22
C HIS A 43 7.65 15.30 10.29
N ALA A 44 8.98 15.29 10.34
CA ALA A 44 9.72 14.51 11.33
C ALA A 44 9.24 14.82 12.77
N GLY A 45 8.91 13.78 13.53
CA GLY A 45 8.39 13.90 14.91
C GLY A 45 6.90 14.26 15.01
N SER A 46 6.21 14.47 13.89
CA SER A 46 4.77 14.74 13.85
C SER A 46 3.97 13.51 13.40
N LYS A 47 2.65 13.54 13.61
CA LYS A 47 1.71 12.54 13.05
C LYS A 47 1.04 13.12 11.81
N ILE A 48 1.04 12.37 10.72
CA ILE A 48 0.36 12.73 9.47
C ILE A 48 -0.69 11.67 9.13
N ALA A 49 -1.79 12.08 8.50
CA ALA A 49 -2.81 11.19 7.96
C ALA A 49 -2.80 11.29 6.44
N ILE A 50 -2.80 10.14 5.76
CA ILE A 50 -2.79 10.05 4.28
C ILE A 50 -4.01 9.24 3.85
N GLY A 51 -4.86 9.86 3.02
CA GLY A 51 -5.98 9.18 2.37
C GLY A 51 -5.58 8.70 0.98
N THR A 52 -5.76 7.42 0.67
CA THR A 52 -5.41 6.82 -0.62
C THR A 52 -6.29 5.60 -0.94
N HIS A 53 -6.07 4.98 -2.09
CA HIS A 53 -6.69 3.70 -2.47
C HIS A 53 -5.89 2.51 -1.94
N GLY A 54 -6.57 1.38 -1.71
CA GLY A 54 -5.95 0.16 -1.17
C GLY A 54 -4.75 -0.35 -2.00
N ASN A 55 -4.78 -0.19 -3.33
CA ASN A 55 -3.67 -0.60 -4.19
C ASN A 55 -2.38 0.18 -3.87
N ILE A 56 -2.46 1.52 -3.90
CA ILE A 56 -1.33 2.41 -3.60
C ILE A 56 -0.85 2.23 -2.16
N MET A 57 -1.79 2.04 -1.22
CA MET A 57 -1.44 1.73 0.17
C MET A 57 -0.60 0.45 0.25
N SER A 58 -1.03 -0.62 -0.43
CA SER A 58 -0.32 -1.91 -0.43
C SER A 58 1.05 -1.78 -1.08
N ILE A 59 1.17 -1.08 -2.21
CA ILE A 59 2.46 -0.81 -2.88
C ILE A 59 3.42 -0.05 -1.96
N ILE A 60 2.95 1.01 -1.28
CA ILE A 60 3.79 1.76 -0.33
C ILE A 60 4.24 0.89 0.82
N MET A 61 3.35 0.05 1.37
CA MET A 61 3.68 -0.84 2.48
C MET A 61 4.64 -1.95 2.04
N HIS A 62 4.43 -2.51 0.85
CA HIS A 62 5.26 -3.55 0.23
C HIS A 62 6.72 -3.10 0.08
N TYR A 63 6.94 -1.85 -0.34
CA TYR A 63 8.28 -1.25 -0.44
C TYR A 63 9.08 -1.32 0.88
N TYR A 64 8.40 -1.19 2.03
CA TYR A 64 9.05 -1.23 3.33
C TYR A 64 9.09 -2.63 3.96
N ASP A 65 8.15 -3.50 3.58
CA ASP A 65 8.02 -4.87 4.07
C ASP A 65 7.26 -5.70 3.03
N GLU A 66 7.96 -6.67 2.43
CA GLU A 66 7.44 -7.49 1.33
C GLU A 66 6.18 -8.30 1.73
N ALA A 67 5.90 -8.47 3.03
CA ALA A 67 4.68 -9.11 3.52
C ALA A 67 3.38 -8.43 3.05
N TYR A 68 3.43 -7.14 2.65
CA TYR A 68 2.26 -6.37 2.22
C TYR A 68 2.01 -6.42 0.71
N GLY A 69 2.04 -7.61 0.11
CA GLY A 69 1.79 -7.83 -1.32
C GLY A 69 0.31 -7.97 -1.71
N PHE A 70 0.04 -8.77 -2.74
CA PHE A 70 -1.31 -8.97 -3.29
C PHE A 70 -2.31 -9.54 -2.27
N ASP A 71 -1.89 -10.55 -1.50
CA ASP A 71 -2.74 -11.18 -0.49
C ASP A 71 -3.16 -10.19 0.58
N PHE A 72 -2.25 -9.28 0.96
CA PHE A 72 -2.58 -8.18 1.85
C PHE A 72 -3.64 -7.28 1.24
N LEU A 73 -3.47 -6.81 0.00
CA LEU A 73 -4.47 -5.99 -0.69
C LEU A 73 -5.86 -6.64 -0.67
N LEU A 74 -5.93 -7.94 -0.96
CA LEU A 74 -7.18 -8.70 -0.96
C LEU A 74 -7.81 -8.81 0.44
N SER A 75 -7.01 -8.84 1.49
CA SER A 75 -7.47 -8.89 2.88
C SER A 75 -7.97 -7.56 3.44
N THR A 76 -7.68 -6.42 2.76
CA THR A 76 -8.05 -5.09 3.26
C THR A 76 -9.57 -4.83 3.23
N THR A 77 -10.10 -4.29 4.33
CA THR A 77 -11.50 -3.81 4.39
C THR A 77 -11.63 -2.41 3.79
N LYS A 78 -12.86 -1.93 3.56
CA LYS A 78 -13.09 -0.58 3.02
C LYS A 78 -14.14 0.13 3.88
N PRO A 79 -13.75 1.11 4.74
CA PRO A 79 -12.39 1.63 4.92
C PRO A 79 -11.46 0.64 5.65
N ASP A 80 -10.16 0.92 5.60
CA ASP A 80 -9.13 0.29 6.44
C ASP A 80 -8.15 1.37 6.90
N ILE A 81 -7.59 1.22 8.09
CA ILE A 81 -6.68 2.20 8.69
C ILE A 81 -5.46 1.47 9.22
N TYR A 82 -4.30 1.84 8.70
CA TYR A 82 -3.00 1.35 9.15
C TYR A 82 -2.16 2.51 9.65
N LYS A 83 -1.52 2.30 10.81
CA LYS A 83 -0.55 3.20 11.40
C LYS A 83 0.84 2.62 11.20
N LEU A 84 1.66 3.36 10.47
CA LEU A 84 3.06 3.04 10.22
C LEU A 84 3.92 3.95 11.09
N GLU A 85 4.80 3.36 11.90
CA GLU A 85 5.78 4.09 12.72
C GLU A 85 7.16 4.00 12.06
N PHE A 86 7.86 5.13 11.99
CA PHE A 86 9.15 5.24 11.33
C PHE A 86 10.22 5.80 12.28
N ALA A 87 11.43 5.23 12.22
CA ALA A 87 12.65 5.82 12.75
C ALA A 87 13.44 6.44 11.59
N GLY A 88 13.28 7.76 11.41
CA GLY A 88 13.76 8.45 10.21
C GLY A 88 13.00 7.97 8.98
N GLN A 89 13.68 7.28 8.05
CA GLN A 89 13.06 6.68 6.86
C GLN A 89 12.87 5.15 6.97
N LYS A 90 13.23 4.55 8.11
CA LYS A 90 13.09 3.11 8.33
C LYS A 90 11.76 2.81 9.01
N LEU A 91 10.96 1.92 8.42
CA LEU A 91 9.75 1.41 9.04
C LEU A 91 10.14 0.55 10.26
N VAL A 92 9.49 0.80 11.41
CA VAL A 92 9.76 0.06 12.67
C VAL A 92 8.55 -0.69 13.19
N ARG A 93 7.34 -0.22 12.87
CA ARG A 93 6.11 -0.88 13.30
C ARG A 93 4.96 -0.59 12.33
N VAL A 94 4.13 -1.59 12.12
CA VAL A 94 2.82 -1.46 11.47
C VAL A 94 1.76 -1.93 12.44
N GLU A 95 0.68 -1.16 12.55
CA GLU A 95 -0.46 -1.47 13.41
C GLU A 95 -1.75 -1.19 12.63
N ARG A 96 -2.60 -2.21 12.48
CA ARG A 96 -3.95 -2.01 11.93
C ARG A 96 -4.83 -1.43 13.03
N LEU A 97 -5.38 -0.24 12.78
CA LEU A 97 -6.25 0.48 13.72
C LEU A 97 -7.74 0.31 13.40
N TRP A 98 -8.08 -0.24 12.24
CA TRP A 98 -9.47 -0.43 11.86
C TRP A 98 -10.05 -1.71 12.46
N GLU A 99 -11.11 -1.54 13.25
CA GLU A 99 -11.94 -2.62 13.75
C GLU A 99 -13.23 -2.67 12.91
N PRO A 100 -13.40 -3.66 12.03
CA PRO A 100 -14.67 -3.83 11.34
C PRO A 100 -15.77 -4.10 12.37
N GLY A 101 -16.86 -3.33 12.28
CA GLY A 101 -18.05 -3.59 13.09
C GLY A 101 -18.64 -4.98 12.79
N PRO A 102 -19.50 -5.51 13.67
CA PRO A 102 -20.13 -6.80 13.44
C PRO A 102 -20.92 -6.77 12.12
N GLY A 103 -20.45 -7.52 11.11
CA GLY A 103 -21.11 -7.67 9.80
C GLY A 103 -20.41 -7.03 8.60
N SER A 104 -19.31 -6.29 8.79
CA SER A 104 -18.44 -5.89 7.66
C SER A 104 -17.69 -7.11 7.13
N LYS A 105 -17.94 -7.47 5.86
CA LYS A 105 -17.15 -8.47 5.12
C LYS A 105 -15.79 -7.93 4.73
#